data_AF-A0A1F9RHY3-F1
#
_entry.id   AF-A0A1F9RHY3-F1
#
_cell.length_a   1.000
_cell.length_b   1.000
_cell.length_c   1.000
_cell.angle_alpha   90.00
_cell.angle_beta   90.00
_cell.angle_gamma   90.00
#
_symmetry.space_group_name_H-M   'P 1'
#
loop_
_entity.id
_entity.type
_entity.pdbx_description
1 polymer ?
#
loop_
_entity_poly.entity_id
_entity_poly.type
_entity_poly.pdbx_seq_one_letter_code
_entity_poly.pdbx_strand_id
1 'polypeptide(L)'
;MSVIQELVKEIKNLKPIPPIIHQILEVVDRPDSTLIEVANIIQYDPAITASVLRTCNSAYFGLKQPAESIQDAVSYLGIDQVVQIVLMKSGVKLFSGKQEGYGLHEGAMWKYSVSSALIAKQIAQTLSLKNKNTIFTAALLKDIGKTVLDRFVLDSFEKISSLVINEGLSFREAEKKIIGVDHAELGGMIAKMWKFSPRMVKIIRH
;
A
#
# COMPACT_ATOMS: atom_id res chain seq x y z
N MET A 1 -1.47 -26.72 -14.95
CA MET A 1 -0.61 -25.58 -14.55
C MET A 1 -0.30 -25.74 -13.07
N SER A 2 0.93 -25.48 -12.64
CA SER A 2 1.23 -25.45 -11.19
C SER A 2 0.56 -24.23 -10.54
N VAL A 3 0.17 -24.31 -9.27
CA VAL A 3 -0.39 -23.17 -8.49
C VAL A 3 0.45 -21.91 -8.64
N ILE A 4 1.79 -22.04 -8.64
CA ILE A 4 2.72 -20.93 -8.84
C ILE A 4 2.54 -20.25 -10.20
N GLN A 5 2.28 -20.99 -11.28
CA GLN A 5 2.06 -20.41 -12.61
C GLN A 5 0.75 -19.59 -12.65
N GLU A 6 -0.28 -20.05 -11.96
CA GLU A 6 -1.54 -19.33 -11.84
C GLU A 6 -1.37 -18.04 -11.02
N LEU A 7 -0.67 -18.11 -9.88
CA LEU A 7 -0.34 -16.93 -9.08
C LEU A 7 0.48 -15.90 -9.86
N VAL A 8 1.48 -16.32 -10.63
CA VAL A 8 2.26 -15.41 -11.49
C VAL A 8 1.38 -14.75 -12.54
N LYS A 9 0.37 -15.46 -13.08
CA LYS A 9 -0.59 -14.90 -14.03
C LYS A 9 -1.49 -13.85 -13.36
N GLU A 10 -2.00 -14.14 -12.17
CA GLU A 10 -2.83 -13.19 -11.42
C GLU A 10 -2.06 -11.94 -11.00
N ILE A 11 -0.79 -12.07 -10.60
CA ILE A 11 0.06 -10.90 -10.34
C ILE A 11 0.19 -10.00 -11.58
N LYS A 12 0.28 -10.59 -12.79
CA LYS A 12 0.35 -9.81 -14.03
C LYS A 12 -0.97 -9.10 -14.37
N ASN A 13 -2.10 -9.61 -13.87
CA ASN A 13 -3.41 -8.97 -14.05
C ASN A 13 -3.60 -7.78 -13.09
N LEU A 14 -2.84 -7.73 -11.98
CA LEU A 14 -2.85 -6.55 -11.11
C LEU A 14 -2.35 -5.34 -11.89
N LYS A 15 -3.15 -4.28 -11.89
CA LYS A 15 -2.71 -2.99 -12.42
C LYS A 15 -1.55 -2.50 -11.54
N PRO A 16 -0.36 -2.25 -12.12
CA PRO A 16 0.76 -1.73 -11.34
C PRO A 16 0.41 -0.36 -10.79
N ILE A 17 1.08 0.00 -9.70
CA ILE A 17 0.98 1.37 -9.17
C ILE A 17 1.44 2.35 -10.28
N PRO A 18 0.75 3.50 -10.44
CA PRO A 18 1.13 4.49 -11.44
C PRO A 18 2.61 4.93 -11.30
N PRO A 19 3.36 5.12 -12.42
CA PRO A 19 4.78 5.49 -12.38
C PRO A 19 5.10 6.74 -11.55
N ILE A 20 4.14 7.67 -11.48
CA ILE A 20 4.21 8.88 -10.66
C ILE A 20 4.52 8.60 -9.19
N ILE A 21 4.06 7.46 -8.64
CA ILE A 21 4.32 7.07 -7.26
C ILE A 21 5.79 6.74 -7.04
N HIS A 22 6.44 6.08 -8.01
CA HIS A 22 7.87 5.80 -7.92
C HIS A 22 8.67 7.09 -7.90
N GLN A 23 8.34 8.04 -8.78
CA GLN A 23 9.00 9.35 -8.83
C GLN A 23 8.82 10.12 -7.52
N ILE A 24 7.61 10.12 -6.96
CA ILE A 24 7.33 10.77 -5.67
C ILE A 24 8.18 10.15 -4.57
N LEU A 25 8.22 8.81 -4.46
CA LEU A 25 8.98 8.12 -3.41
C LEU A 25 10.48 8.35 -3.53
N GLU A 26 11.01 8.39 -4.75
CA GLU A 26 12.42 8.70 -5.01
C GLU A 26 12.76 10.13 -4.57
N VAL A 27 11.90 11.11 -4.88
CA VAL A 27 12.14 12.51 -4.52
C VAL A 27 12.05 12.72 -3.01
N VAL A 28 11.00 12.23 -2.36
CA VAL A 28 10.69 12.57 -0.95
C VAL A 28 11.60 11.90 0.07
N ASP A 29 12.34 10.86 -0.34
CA ASP A 29 13.35 10.21 0.50
C ASP A 29 14.73 10.90 0.38
N ARG A 30 14.88 11.91 -0.50
CA ARG A 30 16.11 12.72 -0.59
C ARG A 30 16.11 13.84 0.46
N PRO A 31 17.23 14.06 1.17
CA PRO A 31 17.31 15.09 2.22
C PRO A 31 17.20 16.53 1.68
N ASP A 32 17.44 16.75 0.40
CA ASP A 32 17.43 18.04 -0.31
C ASP A 32 16.18 18.23 -1.19
N SER A 33 15.18 17.36 -1.06
CA SER A 33 13.95 17.44 -1.87
C SER A 33 13.19 18.75 -1.62
N THR A 34 12.67 19.36 -2.69
CA THR A 34 11.94 20.63 -2.58
C THR A 34 10.43 20.46 -2.76
N LEU A 35 9.67 21.41 -2.21
CA LEU A 35 8.21 21.51 -2.38
C LEU A 35 7.81 21.52 -3.87
N ILE A 36 8.62 22.20 -4.69
CA ILE A 36 8.39 22.41 -6.11
C ILE A 36 8.55 21.11 -6.90
N GLU A 37 9.56 20.29 -6.57
CA GLU A 37 9.78 19.01 -7.25
C GLU A 37 8.59 18.07 -7.08
N VAL A 38 8.06 17.95 -5.86
CA VAL A 38 6.90 17.09 -5.59
C VAL A 38 5.63 17.63 -6.24
N ALA A 39 5.41 18.95 -6.18
CA ALA A 39 4.27 19.59 -6.83
C ALA A 39 4.29 19.38 -8.35
N ASN A 40 5.47 19.52 -8.99
CA ASN A 40 5.65 19.31 -10.42
C ASN A 40 5.38 17.87 -10.85
N ILE A 41 5.68 16.89 -10.01
CA ILE A 41 5.36 15.49 -10.31
C ILE A 41 3.85 15.28 -10.29
N ILE A 42 3.13 15.87 -9.31
CA ILE A 42 1.70 15.63 -9.09
C ILE A 42 0.80 16.39 -10.07
N GLN A 43 1.12 17.65 -10.38
CA GLN A 43 0.22 18.57 -11.09
C GLN A 43 -0.19 18.11 -12.51
N TYR A 44 0.59 17.23 -13.13
CA TYR A 44 0.30 16.70 -14.47
C TYR A 44 -0.60 15.46 -14.48
N ASP A 45 -1.00 14.94 -13.32
CA ASP A 45 -2.04 13.91 -13.20
C ASP A 45 -3.34 14.55 -12.68
N PRO A 46 -4.36 14.73 -13.53
CA PRO A 46 -5.61 15.39 -13.14
C PRO A 46 -6.38 14.64 -12.04
N ALA A 47 -6.30 13.31 -12.01
CA ALA A 47 -7.04 12.49 -11.05
C ALA A 47 -6.42 12.56 -9.66
N ILE A 48 -5.08 12.53 -9.59
CA ILE A 48 -4.34 12.71 -8.35
C ILE A 48 -4.48 14.16 -7.88
N THR A 49 -4.35 15.14 -8.79
CA THR A 49 -4.48 16.56 -8.47
C THR A 49 -5.84 16.87 -7.86
N ALA A 50 -6.92 16.43 -8.50
CA ALA A 50 -8.27 16.61 -7.96
C ALA A 50 -8.45 15.91 -6.60
N SER A 51 -7.80 14.75 -6.39
CA SER A 51 -7.86 14.05 -5.10
C SER A 51 -7.14 14.82 -4.00
N VAL A 52 -5.94 15.35 -4.28
CA VAL A 52 -5.16 16.15 -3.32
C VAL A 52 -5.92 17.41 -2.95
N LEU A 53 -6.40 18.18 -3.94
CA LEU A 53 -7.16 19.42 -3.68
C LEU A 53 -8.45 19.14 -2.92
N ARG A 54 -9.21 18.10 -3.29
CA ARG A 54 -10.45 17.72 -2.59
C ARG A 54 -10.18 17.36 -1.14
N THR A 55 -9.12 16.60 -0.86
CA THR A 55 -8.77 16.22 0.50
C THR A 55 -8.25 17.42 1.29
N CYS A 56 -7.39 18.25 0.70
CA CYS A 56 -6.86 19.47 1.32
C CYS A 56 -7.97 20.47 1.69
N ASN A 57 -8.95 20.65 0.82
CA ASN A 57 -10.09 21.54 1.03
C ASN A 57 -11.23 20.92 1.86
N SER A 58 -11.04 19.71 2.38
CA SER A 58 -12.05 19.08 3.23
C SER A 58 -12.17 19.78 4.58
N ALA A 59 -13.36 19.70 5.19
CA ALA A 59 -13.62 20.27 6.52
C ALA A 59 -12.64 19.80 7.60
N TYR A 60 -11.99 18.64 7.39
CA TYR A 60 -10.97 18.10 8.27
C TYR A 60 -9.77 19.04 8.45
N PHE A 61 -9.33 19.72 7.40
CA PHE A 61 -8.19 20.65 7.47
C PHE A 61 -8.58 22.09 7.79
N GLY A 62 -9.87 22.44 7.67
CA GLY A 62 -10.41 23.71 8.15
C GLY A 62 -9.74 24.96 7.55
N LEU A 63 -9.32 24.91 6.28
CA LEU A 63 -8.64 26.02 5.63
C LEU A 63 -9.53 27.26 5.54
N LYS A 64 -8.96 28.45 5.84
CA LYS A 64 -9.66 29.74 5.71
C LYS A 64 -9.92 30.13 4.26
N GLN A 65 -9.02 29.73 3.36
CA GLN A 65 -9.12 29.90 1.92
C GLN A 65 -8.83 28.55 1.26
N PRO A 66 -9.57 28.16 0.22
CA PRO A 66 -9.34 26.89 -0.47
C PRO A 66 -7.98 26.89 -1.17
N ALA A 67 -7.30 25.74 -1.15
CA ALA A 67 -6.17 25.48 -2.04
C ALA A 67 -6.65 25.39 -3.49
N GLU A 68 -5.99 26.11 -4.39
CA GLU A 68 -6.32 26.15 -5.82
C GLU A 68 -5.27 25.44 -6.69
N SER A 69 -4.08 25.20 -6.12
CA SER A 69 -2.96 24.51 -6.77
C SER A 69 -2.34 23.44 -5.86
N ILE A 70 -1.52 22.56 -6.45
CA ILE A 70 -0.75 21.59 -5.66
C ILE A 70 0.29 22.31 -4.80
N GLN A 71 0.83 23.42 -5.29
CA GLN A 71 1.73 24.29 -4.54
C GLN A 71 1.05 24.83 -3.28
N ASP A 72 -0.23 25.23 -3.35
CA ASP A 72 -1.01 25.64 -2.18
C ASP A 72 -1.19 24.46 -1.21
N ALA A 73 -1.61 23.30 -1.71
CA ALA A 73 -1.82 22.12 -0.88
C ALA A 73 -0.52 21.67 -0.16
N VAL A 74 0.60 21.72 -0.87
CA VAL A 74 1.93 21.45 -0.31
C VAL A 74 2.34 22.52 0.71
N SER A 75 1.99 23.79 0.50
CA SER A 75 2.27 24.88 1.43
C SER A 75 1.42 24.79 2.71
N TYR A 76 0.15 24.41 2.60
CA TYR A 76 -0.75 24.26 3.75
C TYR A 76 -0.48 22.99 4.56
N LEU A 77 -0.28 21.86 3.89
CA LEU A 77 -0.22 20.54 4.55
C LEU A 77 1.21 20.01 4.72
N GLY A 78 2.18 20.54 3.97
CA GLY A 78 3.51 19.99 3.83
C GLY A 78 3.59 18.83 2.83
N ILE A 79 4.80 18.59 2.33
CA ILE A 79 5.12 17.51 1.36
C ILE A 79 4.61 16.16 1.85
N ASP A 80 4.94 15.83 3.10
CA ASP A 80 4.66 14.54 3.70
C ASP A 80 3.18 14.18 3.69
N GLN A 81 2.29 15.15 3.90
CA GLN A 81 0.84 14.92 3.93
C GLN A 81 0.27 14.80 2.52
N VAL A 82 0.75 15.62 1.58
CA VAL A 82 0.36 15.52 0.16
C VAL A 82 0.75 14.16 -0.41
N VAL A 83 1.98 13.71 -0.15
CA VAL A 83 2.48 12.39 -0.59
C VAL A 83 1.61 11.26 -0.05
N GLN A 84 1.20 11.31 1.21
CA GLN A 84 0.27 10.32 1.77
C GLN A 84 -1.06 10.31 1.04
N ILE A 85 -1.66 11.47 0.75
CA ILE A 85 -2.94 11.55 0.04
C ILE A 85 -2.83 10.91 -1.34
N VAL A 86 -1.74 11.20 -2.06
CA VAL A 86 -1.45 10.63 -3.37
C VAL A 86 -1.32 9.10 -3.29
N LEU A 87 -0.48 8.61 -2.38
CA LEU A 87 -0.28 7.18 -2.16
C LEU A 87 -1.58 6.46 -1.78
N MET A 88 -2.36 7.08 -0.91
CA MET A 88 -3.63 6.53 -0.48
C MET A 88 -4.60 6.43 -1.66
N LYS A 89 -4.73 7.48 -2.46
CA LYS A 89 -5.63 7.47 -3.63
C LYS A 89 -5.28 6.37 -4.63
N SER A 90 -4.00 6.14 -4.86
CA SER A 90 -3.51 5.07 -5.75
C SER A 90 -3.78 3.67 -5.19
N GLY A 91 -3.74 3.51 -3.87
CA GLY A 91 -3.99 2.22 -3.20
C GLY A 91 -5.46 1.80 -3.15
N VAL A 92 -6.41 2.74 -3.06
CA VAL A 92 -7.85 2.43 -2.85
C VAL A 92 -8.37 1.37 -3.80
N LYS A 93 -8.04 1.43 -5.10
CA LYS A 93 -8.56 0.49 -6.10
C LYS A 93 -8.02 -0.93 -5.98
N LEU A 94 -6.85 -1.11 -5.36
CA LEU A 94 -6.22 -2.42 -5.17
C LEU A 94 -6.82 -3.18 -3.97
N PHE A 95 -7.31 -2.45 -2.97
CA PHE A 95 -7.76 -3.00 -1.69
C PHE A 95 -9.26 -2.83 -1.41
N SER A 96 -10.04 -2.33 -2.38
CA SER A 96 -11.46 -2.04 -2.18
C SER A 96 -12.38 -3.26 -2.25
N GLY A 97 -11.95 -4.36 -2.89
CA GLY A 97 -12.75 -5.58 -2.98
C GLY A 97 -12.93 -6.31 -1.65
N LYS A 98 -13.81 -7.31 -1.63
CA LYS A 98 -13.89 -8.29 -0.53
C LYS A 98 -12.70 -9.25 -0.61
N GLN A 99 -12.23 -9.72 0.54
CA GLN A 99 -11.28 -10.83 0.63
C GLN A 99 -11.88 -11.91 1.53
N GLU A 100 -12.76 -12.72 0.93
CA GLU A 100 -13.58 -13.70 1.63
C GLU A 100 -12.74 -14.83 2.24
N GLY A 101 -11.65 -15.24 1.59
CA GLY A 101 -10.72 -16.24 2.11
C GLY A 101 -10.06 -15.79 3.42
N TYR A 102 -9.96 -14.48 3.64
CA TYR A 102 -9.44 -13.90 4.88
C TYR A 102 -10.54 -13.36 5.81
N GLY A 103 -11.82 -13.61 5.51
CA GLY A 103 -12.95 -13.10 6.30
C GLY A 103 -13.07 -11.58 6.30
N LEU A 104 -12.55 -10.89 5.27
CA LEU A 104 -12.56 -9.44 5.17
C LEU A 104 -13.71 -8.96 4.27
N HIS A 105 -14.62 -8.17 4.86
CA HIS A 105 -15.67 -7.48 4.12
C HIS A 105 -15.10 -6.34 3.26
N GLU A 106 -15.92 -5.82 2.37
CA GLU A 106 -15.55 -4.75 1.43
C GLU A 106 -14.94 -3.55 2.16
N GLY A 107 -13.76 -3.11 1.72
CA GLY A 107 -13.04 -1.99 2.31
C GLY A 107 -12.37 -2.26 3.68
N ALA A 108 -12.56 -3.43 4.29
CA ALA A 108 -11.89 -3.78 5.55
C ALA A 108 -10.37 -3.81 5.37
N MET A 109 -9.90 -4.48 4.31
CA MET A 109 -8.48 -4.58 3.98
C MET A 109 -7.84 -3.20 3.74
N TRP A 110 -8.55 -2.33 3.02
CA TRP A 110 -8.14 -0.94 2.84
C TRP A 110 -7.95 -0.21 4.17
N LYS A 111 -8.95 -0.30 5.07
CA LYS A 111 -8.88 0.31 6.40
C LYS A 111 -7.68 -0.20 7.19
N TYR A 112 -7.46 -1.51 7.25
CA TYR A 112 -6.31 -2.11 7.94
C TYR A 112 -4.97 -1.65 7.38
N SER A 113 -4.87 -1.56 6.05
CA SER A 113 -3.65 -1.14 5.35
C SER A 113 -3.33 0.33 5.65
N VAL A 114 -4.32 1.21 5.57
CA VAL A 114 -4.15 2.64 5.91
C VAL A 114 -3.81 2.83 7.38
N SER A 115 -4.51 2.15 8.29
CA SER A 115 -4.21 2.23 9.72
C SER A 115 -2.78 1.76 10.01
N SER A 116 -2.34 0.65 9.42
CA SER A 116 -0.97 0.14 9.56
C SER A 116 0.06 1.15 9.04
N ALA A 117 -0.20 1.76 7.88
CA ALA A 117 0.69 2.74 7.28
C ALA A 117 0.86 4.00 8.14
N LEU A 118 -0.24 4.54 8.67
CA LEU A 118 -0.22 5.70 9.55
C LEU A 118 0.55 5.41 10.84
N ILE A 119 0.26 4.27 11.50
CA ILE A 119 0.96 3.86 12.73
C ILE A 119 2.45 3.65 12.47
N ALA A 120 2.81 2.94 11.39
CA ALA A 120 4.20 2.69 11.04
C ALA A 120 4.97 4.00 10.78
N LYS A 121 4.34 4.98 10.11
CA LYS A 121 4.96 6.29 9.89
C LYS A 121 5.11 7.07 11.19
N GLN A 122 4.10 7.06 12.07
CA GLN A 122 4.18 7.72 13.37
C GLN A 122 5.32 7.15 14.22
N ILE A 123 5.46 5.82 14.26
CA ILE A 123 6.59 5.15 14.92
C ILE A 123 7.92 5.58 14.28
N ALA A 124 8.00 5.60 12.95
CA ALA A 124 9.21 6.03 12.24
C ALA A 124 9.57 7.50 12.52
N GLN A 125 8.57 8.36 12.73
CA GLN A 125 8.77 9.77 13.13
C GLN A 125 9.34 9.86 14.55
N THR A 126 8.73 9.16 15.52
CA THR A 126 9.21 9.10 16.91
C THR A 126 10.65 8.59 17.00
N LEU A 127 10.99 7.60 16.19
CA LEU A 127 12.34 7.04 16.11
C LEU A 127 13.30 7.85 15.22
N SER A 128 12.88 8.99 14.68
CA SER A 128 13.69 9.84 13.79
C SER A 128 14.31 9.09 12.59
N LEU A 129 13.59 8.10 12.04
CA LEU A 129 14.03 7.37 10.86
C LEU A 129 13.95 8.27 9.62
N LYS A 130 14.89 8.10 8.68
CA LYS A 130 14.93 8.93 7.47
C LYS A 130 13.85 8.59 6.44
N ASN A 131 13.51 7.32 6.27
CA ASN A 131 12.70 6.83 5.13
C ASN A 131 11.21 6.69 5.48
N LYS A 132 10.61 7.71 6.09
CA LYS A 132 9.25 7.67 6.66
C LYS A 132 8.20 7.38 5.59
N ASN A 133 8.35 7.96 4.40
CA ASN A 133 7.40 7.79 3.29
C ASN A 133 7.53 6.41 2.64
N THR A 134 8.75 5.88 2.51
CA THR A 134 8.97 4.47 2.15
C THR A 134 8.36 3.51 3.18
N ILE A 135 8.51 3.76 4.48
CA ILE A 135 7.92 2.93 5.54
C ILE A 135 6.39 2.96 5.47
N PHE A 136 5.80 4.15 5.34
CA PHE A 136 4.36 4.33 5.16
C PHE A 136 3.86 3.51 3.97
N THR A 137 4.52 3.62 2.81
CA THR A 137 4.10 2.93 1.59
C THR A 137 4.25 1.42 1.70
N ALA A 138 5.36 0.95 2.25
CA ALA A 138 5.57 -0.48 2.45
C ALA A 138 4.53 -1.08 3.42
N ALA A 139 4.21 -0.37 4.50
CA ALA A 139 3.17 -0.77 5.44
C ALA A 139 1.75 -0.72 4.82
N LEU A 140 1.50 0.22 3.90
CA LEU A 140 0.25 0.28 3.12
C LEU A 140 0.10 -0.92 2.18
N LEU A 141 1.21 -1.44 1.66
CA LEU A 141 1.23 -2.52 0.67
C LEU A 141 1.56 -3.90 1.26
N LYS A 142 1.84 -3.99 2.57
CA LYS A 142 2.36 -5.21 3.20
C LYS A 142 1.49 -6.44 2.96
N ASP A 143 0.18 -6.23 2.88
CA ASP A 143 -0.82 -7.30 2.73
C ASP A 143 -1.28 -7.47 1.28
N ILE A 144 -0.68 -6.81 0.28
CA ILE A 144 -1.13 -6.85 -1.13
C ILE A 144 -1.24 -8.27 -1.68
N GLY A 145 -0.43 -9.22 -1.21
CA GLY A 145 -0.54 -10.62 -1.61
C GLY A 145 -1.89 -11.26 -1.29
N LYS A 146 -2.60 -10.80 -0.25
CA LYS A 146 -3.96 -11.28 0.06
C LYS A 146 -4.94 -10.99 -1.08
N THR A 147 -4.75 -9.91 -1.84
CA THR A 147 -5.62 -9.58 -2.99
C THR A 147 -5.54 -10.62 -4.10
N VAL A 148 -4.43 -11.36 -4.19
CA VAL A 148 -4.20 -12.43 -5.17
C VAL A 148 -4.46 -13.80 -4.57
N LEU A 149 -4.07 -14.02 -3.32
CA LEU A 149 -4.25 -15.30 -2.63
C LEU A 149 -5.69 -15.56 -2.17
N ASP A 150 -6.55 -14.54 -2.11
CA ASP A 150 -7.88 -14.65 -1.52
C ASP A 150 -8.67 -15.88 -1.99
N ARG A 151 -8.75 -16.08 -3.30
CA ARG A 151 -9.48 -17.22 -3.87
C ARG A 151 -8.85 -18.56 -3.49
N PHE A 152 -7.52 -18.66 -3.50
CA PHE A 152 -6.81 -19.89 -3.15
C PHE A 152 -6.97 -20.23 -1.66
N VAL A 153 -6.99 -19.20 -0.81
CA VAL A 153 -7.25 -19.32 0.62
C VAL A 153 -8.70 -19.73 0.85
N LEU A 154 -9.66 -19.12 0.14
CA LEU A 154 -11.07 -19.48 0.22
C LEU A 154 -11.30 -20.96 -0.16
N ASP A 155 -10.73 -21.40 -1.29
CA ASP A 155 -10.82 -22.78 -1.77
C ASP A 155 -10.17 -23.79 -0.80
N SER A 156 -9.22 -23.35 0.02
CA SER A 156 -8.45 -24.17 0.95
C SER A 156 -8.74 -23.91 2.43
N PHE A 157 -9.79 -23.13 2.73
CA PHE A 157 -9.99 -22.54 4.06
C PHE A 157 -10.10 -23.58 5.16
N GLU A 158 -10.83 -24.68 4.93
CA GLU A 158 -11.00 -25.77 5.90
C GLU A 158 -9.67 -26.44 6.26
N LYS A 159 -8.79 -26.64 5.26
CA LYS A 159 -7.47 -27.24 5.48
C LYS A 159 -6.57 -26.29 6.26
N ILE A 160 -6.57 -25.00 5.91
CA ILE A 160 -5.80 -23.97 6.61
C ILE A 160 -6.29 -23.87 8.06
N SER A 161 -7.60 -23.78 8.28
CA SER A 161 -8.21 -23.68 9.61
C SER A 161 -7.92 -24.91 10.47
N SER A 162 -7.94 -26.11 9.88
CA SER A 162 -7.58 -27.35 10.57
C SER A 162 -6.14 -27.33 11.09
N LEU A 163 -5.19 -26.81 10.31
CA LEU A 163 -3.79 -26.65 10.75
C LEU A 163 -3.65 -25.62 11.87
N VAL A 164 -4.38 -24.50 11.78
CA VAL A 164 -4.36 -23.46 12.82
C VAL A 164 -4.90 -24.00 14.15
N ILE A 165 -6.05 -24.68 14.11
CA ILE A 165 -6.74 -25.17 15.32
C ILE A 165 -6.03 -26.39 15.92
N ASN A 166 -5.67 -27.37 15.10
CA ASN A 166 -5.21 -28.68 15.59
C ASN A 166 -3.68 -28.75 15.77
N GLU A 167 -2.93 -27.99 14.98
CA GLU A 167 -1.46 -28.00 15.03
C GLU A 167 -0.88 -26.69 15.61
N GLY A 168 -1.71 -25.68 15.90
CA GLY A 168 -1.28 -24.41 16.53
C GLY A 168 -0.46 -23.50 15.61
N LEU A 169 -0.51 -23.72 14.30
CA LEU A 169 0.19 -22.88 13.31
C LEU A 169 -0.44 -21.49 13.24
N SER A 170 0.37 -20.46 12.98
CA SER A 170 -0.19 -19.19 12.54
C SER A 170 -0.88 -19.34 11.18
N PHE A 171 -1.84 -18.46 10.88
CA PHE A 171 -2.54 -18.49 9.59
C PHE A 171 -1.56 -18.41 8.41
N ARG A 172 -0.49 -17.62 8.55
CA ARG A 172 0.57 -17.48 7.55
C ARG A 172 1.34 -18.79 7.32
N GLU A 173 1.69 -19.51 8.39
CA GLU A 173 2.37 -20.80 8.29
C GLU A 173 1.46 -21.87 7.68
N ALA A 174 0.19 -21.91 8.08
CA ALA A 174 -0.81 -22.82 7.53
C ALA A 174 -1.08 -22.54 6.04
N GLU A 175 -1.25 -21.27 5.67
CA GLU A 175 -1.37 -20.81 4.28
C GLU A 175 -0.18 -21.28 3.44
N LYS A 176 1.05 -21.07 3.91
CA LYS A 176 2.26 -21.54 3.23
C LYS A 176 2.30 -23.05 3.08
N LYS A 177 1.93 -23.80 4.13
CA LYS A 177 1.96 -25.27 4.14
C LYS A 177 0.95 -25.86 3.13
N ILE A 178 -0.20 -25.23 2.95
CA ILE A 178 -1.26 -25.72 2.06
C ILE A 178 -1.10 -25.23 0.61
N ILE A 179 -0.80 -23.94 0.42
CA ILE A 179 -0.78 -23.30 -0.91
C ILE A 179 0.64 -23.31 -1.51
N GLY A 180 1.68 -23.44 -0.68
CA GLY A 180 3.09 -23.42 -1.08
C GLY A 180 3.73 -22.03 -1.03
N VAL A 181 2.95 -20.98 -0.75
CA VAL A 181 3.41 -19.59 -0.57
C VAL A 181 2.46 -18.87 0.38
N ASP A 182 2.98 -17.94 1.19
CA ASP A 182 2.17 -17.06 2.02
C ASP A 182 1.94 -15.67 1.39
N HIS A 183 0.95 -14.93 1.90
CA HIS A 183 0.56 -13.62 1.39
C HIS A 183 1.68 -12.58 1.47
N ALA A 184 2.57 -12.65 2.46
CA ALA A 184 3.69 -11.72 2.57
C ALA A 184 4.80 -12.06 1.57
N GLU A 185 5.09 -13.34 1.36
CA GLU A 185 5.98 -13.81 0.29
C GLU A 185 5.46 -13.38 -1.08
N LEU A 186 4.17 -13.58 -1.34
CA LEU A 186 3.55 -13.14 -2.58
C LEU A 186 3.56 -11.61 -2.71
N GLY A 187 3.30 -10.88 -1.62
CA GLY A 187 3.43 -9.42 -1.58
C GLY A 187 4.83 -8.95 -1.96
N GLY A 188 5.87 -9.61 -1.46
CA GLY A 188 7.25 -9.35 -1.84
C GLY A 188 7.54 -9.61 -3.33
N MET A 189 6.93 -10.66 -3.91
CA MET A 189 7.01 -10.95 -5.35
C MET A 189 6.35 -9.87 -6.19
N ILE A 190 5.15 -9.42 -5.79
CA ILE A 190 4.42 -8.30 -6.43
C ILE A 190 5.28 -7.04 -6.40
N ALA A 191 5.81 -6.69 -5.22
CA ALA A 191 6.68 -5.52 -5.04
C ALA A 191 7.93 -5.57 -5.94
N LYS A 192 8.55 -6.75 -6.08
CA LYS A 192 9.70 -6.96 -6.97
C LYS A 192 9.31 -6.81 -8.44
N MET A 193 8.17 -7.36 -8.85
CA MET A 193 7.66 -7.24 -10.23
C MET A 193 7.32 -5.79 -10.58
N TRP A 194 6.83 -5.02 -9.62
CA TRP A 194 6.60 -3.58 -9.76
C TRP A 194 7.88 -2.73 -9.64
N LYS A 195 9.06 -3.36 -9.53
CA LYS A 195 10.36 -2.68 -9.44
C LYS A 195 10.49 -1.74 -8.23
N PHE A 196 9.85 -2.06 -7.11
CA PHE A 196 10.12 -1.35 -5.85
C PHE A 196 11.53 -1.61 -5.35
N SER A 197 12.03 -0.69 -4.52
CA SER A 197 13.36 -0.79 -3.94
C SER A 197 13.52 -2.09 -3.15
N PRO A 198 14.74 -2.67 -3.07
CA PRO A 198 15.00 -3.87 -2.27
C PRO A 198 14.57 -3.72 -0.81
N ARG A 199 14.62 -2.50 -0.27
CA ARG A 199 14.13 -2.16 1.06
C ARG A 199 12.62 -2.35 1.18
N MET A 200 11.84 -1.81 0.26
CA MET A 200 10.38 -1.99 0.26
C MET A 200 10.00 -3.45 0.09
N VAL A 201 10.66 -4.17 -0.83
CA VAL A 201 10.45 -5.61 -1.02
C VAL A 201 10.69 -6.37 0.27
N LYS A 202 11.76 -6.03 1.01
CA LYS A 202 12.06 -6.64 2.31
C LYS A 202 10.98 -6.34 3.36
N ILE A 203 10.52 -5.09 3.46
CA ILE A 203 9.47 -4.71 4.44
C ILE A 203 8.14 -5.40 4.11
N ILE A 204 7.76 -5.51 2.83
CA ILE A 204 6.48 -6.14 2.45
C ILE A 204 6.53 -7.65 2.70
N ARG A 205 7.69 -8.29 2.56
CA ARG A 205 7.86 -9.74 2.73
C ARG A 205 7.87 -10.21 4.20
N HIS A 206 8.20 -9.34 5.13
CA HIS A 206 8.51 -9.70 6.53
C HIS A 206 7.64 -8.92 7.51
#